data_AF-A0A8J6AU52-F1
#
_entry.id   AF-A0A8J6AU52-F1
#
_cell.length_a   1.000
_cell.length_b   1.000
_cell.length_c   1.000
_cell.angle_alpha   90.00
_cell.angle_beta   90.00
_cell.angle_gamma   90.00
#
_symmetry.space_group_name_H-M   'P 1'
#
loop_
_entity.id
_entity.type
_entity.pdbx_description
1 polymer ?
#
loop_
_entity_poly.entity_id
_entity_poly.type
_entity_poly.pdbx_seq_one_letter_code
_entity_poly.pdbx_strand_id
1 'polypeptide(L)'
;MDGSRAGQSEFIMGGSSDGQQGMSAKNFGVHTLNRLMESDQKCRVTAQKNRPDVSVLALGLDLNTLDLRLTGMDPLYPQLGTVWAKTPPDVNRINNDVYTPACYDIRPPHDLYKHVHRLEEPSLFYAFYGMPGDEMQLAAAGELYRRGWRYHMDSMVWFLPDGAQPPMVHERYQQGKFHYWDKAKWCRGVRDSMTLISDQLEGEPELPDFMKRAA
;
A
#
# COMPACT_ATOMS: atom_id res chain seq x y z
N MET A 1 -42.33 27.06 -77.99
CA MET A 1 -42.22 25.93 -78.94
C MET A 1 -40.82 25.38 -78.81
N ASP A 2 -40.74 24.06 -78.84
CA ASP A 2 -39.68 23.19 -78.36
C ASP A 2 -38.25 23.46 -78.84
N GLY A 3 -37.30 23.11 -77.96
CA GLY A 3 -36.48 21.92 -78.24
C GLY A 3 -35.01 22.12 -78.59
N SER A 4 -34.18 21.33 -77.89
CA SER A 4 -32.86 20.80 -78.30
C SER A 4 -31.67 21.76 -78.37
N ARG A 5 -30.41 21.37 -78.14
CA ARG A 5 -29.75 20.17 -77.58
C ARG A 5 -28.22 20.45 -77.68
N ALA A 6 -27.48 20.07 -76.62
CA ALA A 6 -26.07 19.62 -76.59
C ALA A 6 -24.86 20.54 -76.89
N GLY A 7 -23.77 20.20 -76.17
CA GLY A 7 -22.34 20.42 -76.51
C GLY A 7 -21.75 21.69 -75.89
N GLN A 8 -20.90 21.67 -74.84
CA GLN A 8 -19.46 21.29 -74.83
C GLN A 8 -18.74 21.75 -76.12
N SER A 9 -17.69 22.56 -76.15
CA SER A 9 -16.50 22.61 -75.29
C SER A 9 -15.61 23.86 -75.55
N GLU A 10 -14.83 24.23 -74.53
CA GLU A 10 -13.49 24.86 -74.51
C GLU A 10 -13.22 26.30 -75.01
N PHE A 11 -12.69 27.13 -74.10
CA PHE A 11 -11.58 28.05 -74.41
C PHE A 11 -10.69 28.34 -73.17
N ILE A 12 -9.53 27.68 -73.12
CA ILE A 12 -8.15 28.20 -72.97
C ILE A 12 -7.87 29.26 -71.88
N MET A 13 -7.07 28.92 -70.86
CA MET A 13 -5.64 29.27 -70.69
C MET A 13 -5.22 29.03 -69.22
N GLY A 14 -4.75 27.81 -68.92
CA GLY A 14 -4.25 27.42 -67.60
C GLY A 14 -2.79 27.84 -67.45
N GLY A 15 -2.52 28.66 -66.45
CA GLY A 15 -1.24 29.30 -66.19
C GLY A 15 -0.16 28.39 -65.60
N SER A 16 1.06 28.78 -65.97
CA SER A 16 2.38 28.63 -65.34
C SER A 16 2.59 27.51 -64.32
N SER A 17 3.35 26.53 -64.79
CA SER A 17 4.23 25.66 -64.03
C SER A 17 5.23 26.44 -63.17
N ASP A 18 5.37 26.05 -61.91
CA ASP A 18 6.64 26.14 -61.19
C ASP A 18 6.76 25.03 -60.15
N GLY A 19 7.90 24.35 -60.18
CA GLY A 19 8.61 23.95 -58.97
C GLY A 19 8.17 22.68 -58.25
N GLN A 20 8.79 21.56 -58.63
CA GLN A 20 8.85 20.32 -57.87
C GLN A 20 9.33 20.52 -56.42
N GLN A 21 8.68 19.86 -55.46
CA GLN A 21 9.41 19.12 -54.42
C GLN A 21 8.61 17.89 -53.99
N GLY A 22 9.17 16.73 -54.31
CA GLY A 22 8.55 15.42 -54.13
C GLY A 22 8.34 15.03 -52.67
N MET A 23 7.33 14.19 -52.46
CA MET A 23 7.10 13.49 -51.21
C MET A 23 8.28 12.54 -50.95
N SER A 24 9.30 13.01 -50.23
CA SER A 24 10.40 12.16 -49.78
C SER A 24 9.95 11.36 -48.56
N ALA A 25 9.62 10.09 -48.77
CA ALA A 25 9.49 9.08 -47.73
C ALA A 25 10.84 8.87 -47.02
N LYS A 26 11.15 9.70 -46.03
CA LYS A 26 12.30 9.55 -45.11
C LYS A 26 11.88 9.89 -43.69
N ASN A 27 11.01 9.08 -43.09
CA ASN A 27 10.68 9.17 -41.65
C ASN A 27 10.45 7.77 -41.06
N PHE A 28 11.23 6.78 -41.48
CA PHE A 28 11.32 5.50 -40.77
C PHE A 28 12.69 5.38 -40.12
N GLY A 29 12.69 5.05 -38.83
CA GLY A 29 13.89 4.84 -38.03
C GLY A 29 14.19 6.00 -37.08
N VAL A 30 14.12 5.70 -35.78
CA VAL A 30 14.57 6.49 -34.61
C VAL A 30 14.01 7.90 -34.43
N HIS A 31 14.00 8.77 -35.44
CA HIS A 31 13.46 10.14 -35.32
C HIS A 31 11.95 10.17 -35.09
N THR A 32 11.20 9.27 -35.73
CA THR A 32 9.75 9.14 -35.52
C THR A 32 9.46 8.53 -34.15
N LEU A 33 10.32 7.64 -33.66
CA LEU A 33 10.25 7.07 -32.31
C LEU A 33 10.62 8.11 -31.25
N ASN A 34 11.66 8.93 -31.48
CA ASN A 34 12.02 10.04 -30.60
C ASN A 34 10.92 11.10 -30.57
N ARG A 35 10.29 11.40 -31.72
CA ARG A 35 9.13 12.31 -31.76
C ARG A 35 7.93 11.74 -31.00
N LEU A 36 7.69 10.43 -31.08
CA LEU A 36 6.66 9.74 -30.30
C LEU A 36 7.01 9.76 -28.80
N MET A 37 8.24 9.43 -28.43
CA MET A 37 8.72 9.45 -27.04
C MET A 37 8.71 10.86 -26.44
N GLU A 38 9.09 11.90 -27.20
CA GLU A 38 9.05 13.30 -26.78
C GLU A 38 7.59 13.80 -26.68
N SER A 39 6.70 13.35 -27.58
CA SER A 39 5.27 13.63 -27.46
C SER A 39 4.66 12.97 -26.22
N ASP A 40 5.11 11.76 -25.88
CA ASP A 40 4.73 11.04 -24.67
C ASP A 40 5.28 11.74 -23.42
N GLN A 41 6.50 12.27 -23.48
CA GLN A 41 7.14 13.05 -22.42
C GLN A 41 6.42 14.37 -22.15
N LYS A 42 5.86 15.00 -23.19
CA LYS A 42 4.99 16.18 -23.06
C LYS A 42 3.63 15.83 -22.43
N CYS A 43 3.03 14.70 -22.83
CA CYS A 43 1.82 14.15 -22.19
C CYS A 43 2.07 13.73 -20.73
N ARG A 44 3.26 13.19 -20.40
CA ARG A 44 3.69 12.82 -19.04
C ARG A 44 3.64 13.99 -18.07
N VAL A 45 4.10 15.17 -18.49
CA VAL A 45 4.13 16.36 -17.61
C VAL A 45 2.72 16.97 -17.44
N THR A 46 1.86 16.90 -18.46
CA THR A 46 0.50 17.46 -18.39
C THR A 46 -0.54 16.53 -17.74
N ALA A 47 -0.42 15.21 -17.90
CA ALA A 47 -1.37 14.24 -17.36
C ALA A 47 -1.23 14.08 -15.84
N GLN A 48 0.02 14.13 -15.33
CA GLN A 48 0.32 13.98 -13.91
C GLN A 48 -0.20 15.15 -13.05
N LYS A 49 -0.53 16.30 -13.66
CA LYS A 49 -1.02 17.49 -12.95
C LYS A 49 -2.54 17.59 -12.85
N ASN A 50 -3.32 16.92 -13.71
CA ASN A 50 -4.76 17.21 -13.79
C ASN A 50 -5.70 16.00 -13.70
N ARG A 51 -5.29 14.76 -14.00
CA ARG A 51 -6.17 13.57 -13.91
C ARG A 51 -5.37 12.25 -13.77
N PRO A 52 -5.25 11.70 -12.54
CA PRO A 52 -4.48 10.47 -12.31
C PRO A 52 -5.11 9.24 -12.99
N ASP A 53 -6.43 9.22 -13.15
CA ASP A 53 -7.22 8.20 -13.83
C ASP A 53 -6.89 8.08 -15.32
N VAL A 54 -6.78 9.21 -16.03
CA VAL A 54 -6.41 9.24 -17.46
C VAL A 54 -4.94 8.87 -17.67
N SER A 55 -4.09 9.22 -16.70
CA SER A 55 -2.67 8.89 -16.72
C SER A 55 -2.43 7.38 -16.61
N VAL A 56 -3.17 6.67 -15.75
CA VAL A 56 -3.07 5.21 -15.60
C VAL A 56 -3.56 4.47 -16.85
N LEU A 57 -4.65 4.92 -17.47
CA LEU A 57 -5.18 4.27 -18.68
C LEU A 57 -4.32 4.51 -19.93
N ALA A 58 -3.68 5.68 -20.04
CA ALA A 58 -2.88 6.04 -21.21
C ALA A 58 -1.40 5.60 -21.10
N LEU A 59 -0.82 5.66 -19.90
CA LEU A 59 0.60 5.36 -19.65
C LEU A 59 0.83 3.93 -19.13
N GLY A 60 -0.23 3.28 -18.66
CA GLY A 60 -0.16 1.99 -17.98
C GLY A 60 0.24 2.13 -16.51
N LEU A 61 0.09 1.04 -15.77
CA LEU A 61 0.58 0.90 -14.41
C LEU A 61 1.78 -0.04 -14.41
N ASP A 62 2.86 0.35 -13.74
CA ASP A 62 3.98 -0.55 -13.51
C ASP A 62 3.56 -1.65 -12.54
N LEU A 63 3.36 -2.86 -13.05
CA LEU A 63 2.89 -4.00 -12.28
C LEU A 63 3.93 -4.48 -11.26
N ASN A 64 5.20 -4.07 -11.35
CA ASN A 64 6.20 -4.36 -10.31
C ASN A 64 6.03 -3.47 -9.07
N THR A 65 5.23 -2.41 -9.15
CA THR A 65 4.83 -1.61 -7.97
C THR A 65 3.66 -2.23 -7.22
N LEU A 66 2.94 -3.15 -7.87
CA LEU A 66 2.06 -4.09 -7.19
C LEU A 66 3.00 -5.15 -6.62
N ASP A 67 2.94 -5.39 -5.32
CA ASP A 67 3.81 -6.33 -4.59
C ASP A 67 3.50 -7.81 -4.95
N LEU A 68 3.54 -8.11 -6.25
CA LEU A 68 3.21 -9.36 -6.90
C LEU A 68 4.49 -9.97 -7.46
N ARG A 69 4.72 -11.26 -7.22
CA ARG A 69 5.90 -11.95 -7.74
C ARG A 69 5.66 -12.42 -9.17
N LEU A 70 5.80 -11.52 -10.14
CA LEU A 70 5.58 -11.80 -11.56
C LEU A 70 6.69 -12.64 -12.23
N THR A 71 7.85 -12.78 -11.59
CA THR A 71 9.03 -13.49 -12.11
C THR A 71 9.18 -14.91 -11.57
N GLY A 72 8.29 -15.35 -10.67
CA GLY A 72 8.28 -16.70 -10.12
C GLY A 72 7.63 -17.72 -11.06
N MET A 73 8.05 -18.98 -10.95
CA MET A 73 7.35 -20.11 -11.61
C MET A 73 6.07 -20.53 -10.86
N ASP A 74 5.86 -20.00 -9.67
CA ASP A 74 4.71 -20.32 -8.82
C ASP A 74 3.44 -19.63 -9.33
N PRO A 75 2.25 -20.24 -9.17
CA PRO A 75 1.00 -19.63 -9.58
C PRO A 75 0.74 -18.33 -8.79
N LEU A 76 0.16 -17.33 -9.46
CA LEU A 76 -0.12 -16.01 -8.86
C LEU A 76 -1.40 -15.99 -8.00
N TYR A 77 -2.36 -16.88 -8.25
CA TYR A 77 -3.66 -16.86 -7.57
C TYR A 77 -3.59 -16.93 -6.02
N PRO A 78 -2.64 -17.63 -5.36
CA PRO A 78 -2.53 -17.63 -3.91
C PRO A 78 -2.04 -16.28 -3.34
N GLN A 79 -1.40 -15.45 -4.17
CA GLN A 79 -0.92 -14.12 -3.80
C GLN A 79 -2.00 -13.05 -4.00
N LEU A 80 -3.05 -13.36 -4.76
CA LEU A 80 -4.17 -12.47 -5.03
C LEU A 80 -5.23 -12.67 -3.94
N GLY A 81 -5.16 -11.88 -2.88
CA GLY A 81 -6.10 -12.02 -1.76
C GLY A 81 -7.47 -11.49 -2.10
N THR A 82 -7.57 -10.18 -2.29
CA THR A 82 -8.77 -9.56 -2.85
C THR A 82 -8.35 -8.52 -3.88
N VAL A 83 -9.20 -8.28 -4.87
CA VAL A 83 -8.94 -7.31 -5.95
C VAL A 83 -8.83 -5.86 -5.46
N TRP A 84 -9.18 -5.60 -4.20
CA TRP A 84 -9.06 -4.29 -3.54
C TRP A 84 -8.04 -4.27 -2.39
N ALA A 85 -7.35 -5.38 -2.12
CA ALA A 85 -6.34 -5.43 -1.08
C ALA A 85 -5.17 -4.51 -1.46
N LYS A 86 -4.89 -3.53 -0.59
CA LYS A 86 -3.77 -2.59 -0.76
C LYS A 86 -2.44 -3.16 -0.26
N THR A 87 -2.51 -4.23 0.51
CA THR A 87 -1.36 -4.97 1.06
C THR A 87 -1.41 -6.40 0.53
N PRO A 88 -0.25 -7.01 0.24
CA PRO A 88 -0.21 -8.42 -0.08
C PRO A 88 -0.88 -9.18 1.06
N PRO A 89 -1.81 -10.08 0.74
CA PRO A 89 -2.45 -10.88 1.74
C PRO A 89 -1.44 -11.82 2.40
N ASP A 90 -1.66 -12.14 3.67
CA ASP A 90 -0.94 -13.23 4.31
C ASP A 90 -1.30 -14.53 3.58
N VAL A 91 -0.33 -15.11 2.87
CA VAL A 91 -0.47 -16.38 2.13
C VAL A 91 -0.98 -17.52 3.01
N ASN A 92 -0.83 -17.43 4.34
CA ASN A 92 -1.37 -18.39 5.29
C ASN A 92 -2.88 -18.22 5.54
N ARG A 93 -3.47 -17.05 5.23
CA ARG A 93 -4.91 -16.78 5.40
C ARG A 93 -5.73 -17.16 4.16
N ILE A 94 -5.14 -17.18 2.96
CA ILE A 94 -5.88 -17.44 1.71
C ILE A 94 -5.92 -18.92 1.37
N ASN A 95 -4.86 -19.66 1.69
CA ASN A 95 -4.81 -21.11 1.45
C ASN A 95 -5.58 -21.85 2.54
N ASN A 96 -6.88 -21.60 2.60
CA ASN A 96 -7.80 -22.19 3.58
C ASN A 96 -8.41 -23.52 3.08
N ASP A 97 -7.86 -24.12 2.02
CA ASP A 97 -8.24 -25.44 1.51
C ASP A 97 -7.76 -26.59 2.42
N VAL A 98 -7.43 -26.28 3.68
CA VAL A 98 -7.14 -27.27 4.71
C VAL A 98 -8.47 -27.75 5.28
N TYR A 99 -8.80 -29.03 5.07
CA TYR A 99 -9.99 -29.65 5.64
C TYR A 99 -9.96 -29.49 7.17
N THR A 100 -10.81 -28.61 7.68
CA THR A 100 -10.98 -28.37 9.11
C THR A 100 -12.21 -29.15 9.57
N PRO A 101 -12.06 -30.13 10.48
CA PRO A 101 -13.21 -30.88 10.98
C PRO A 101 -14.24 -29.95 11.64
N ALA A 102 -15.53 -30.29 11.53
CA ALA A 102 -16.62 -29.45 12.05
C ALA A 102 -16.52 -29.13 13.56
N CYS A 103 -15.82 -29.96 14.35
CA CYS A 103 -15.59 -29.68 15.77
C CYS A 103 -14.59 -28.53 16.04
N TYR A 104 -13.81 -28.12 15.03
CA TYR A 104 -12.92 -26.96 15.09
C TYR A 104 -13.55 -25.70 14.47
N ASP A 105 -14.70 -25.82 13.80
CA ASP A 105 -15.46 -24.69 13.24
C ASP A 105 -16.30 -24.00 14.33
N ILE A 106 -15.59 -23.38 15.27
CA ILE A 106 -16.19 -22.64 16.38
C ILE A 106 -16.20 -21.17 15.97
N ARG A 107 -17.40 -20.60 15.81
CA ARG A 107 -17.55 -19.17 15.53
C ARG A 107 -17.04 -18.36 16.73
N PRO A 108 -16.07 -17.45 16.53
CA PRO A 108 -15.57 -16.62 17.62
C PRO A 108 -16.69 -15.71 18.15
N PRO A 109 -16.66 -15.35 19.44
CA PRO A 109 -17.60 -14.37 20.00
C PRO A 109 -17.49 -13.04 19.25
N HIS A 110 -18.64 -12.46 18.90
CA HIS A 110 -18.71 -11.20 18.14
C HIS A 110 -18.03 -10.01 18.86
N ASP A 111 -17.92 -10.10 20.20
CA ASP A 111 -17.39 -9.04 21.06
C ASP A 111 -16.03 -9.44 21.67
N LEU A 112 -15.12 -9.96 20.84
CA LEU A 112 -13.81 -10.41 21.30
C LEU A 112 -12.99 -9.26 21.91
N TYR A 113 -13.13 -8.04 21.38
CA TYR A 113 -12.43 -6.84 21.86
C TYR A 113 -12.72 -6.50 23.33
N LYS A 114 -13.93 -6.81 23.83
CA LYS A 114 -14.30 -6.57 25.25
C LYS A 114 -13.51 -7.43 26.23
N HIS A 115 -12.92 -8.51 25.73
CA HIS A 115 -12.23 -9.51 26.53
C HIS A 115 -10.71 -9.46 26.38
N VAL A 116 -10.19 -8.47 25.65
CA VAL A 116 -8.75 -8.28 25.38
C VAL A 116 -7.97 -8.05 26.67
N HIS A 117 -8.59 -7.44 27.68
CA HIS A 117 -7.99 -7.27 29.01
C HIS A 117 -7.62 -8.61 29.69
N ARG A 118 -8.27 -9.73 29.33
CA ARG A 118 -7.99 -11.06 29.87
C ARG A 118 -6.86 -11.79 29.13
N LEU A 119 -6.43 -11.27 27.99
CA LEU A 119 -5.39 -11.92 27.19
C LEU A 119 -4.01 -11.73 27.82
N GLU A 120 -3.16 -12.75 27.69
CA GLU A 120 -1.76 -12.64 28.07
C GLU A 120 -0.99 -11.80 27.05
N GLU A 121 0.17 -11.29 27.45
CA GLU A 121 1.00 -10.44 26.59
C GLU A 121 1.37 -11.07 25.25
N PRO A 122 1.78 -12.36 25.16
CA PRO A 122 2.10 -12.98 23.88
C PRO A 122 0.91 -12.94 22.91
N SER A 123 -0.31 -13.11 23.43
CA SER A 123 -1.55 -13.04 22.64
C SER A 123 -1.88 -11.61 22.21
N LEU A 124 -1.60 -10.61 23.06
CA LEU A 124 -1.75 -9.20 22.69
C LEU A 124 -0.76 -8.80 21.58
N PHE A 125 0.50 -9.25 21.66
CA PHE A 125 1.47 -9.03 20.60
C PHE A 125 1.08 -9.75 19.31
N TYR A 126 0.52 -10.96 19.41
CA TYR A 126 -0.03 -11.67 18.25
C TYR A 126 -1.14 -10.86 17.58
N ALA A 127 -2.07 -10.35 18.37
CA ALA A 127 -3.17 -9.54 17.88
C ALA A 127 -2.67 -8.25 17.19
N PHE A 128 -1.68 -7.58 17.79
CA PHE A 128 -1.13 -6.34 17.28
C PHE A 128 -0.36 -6.50 15.95
N TYR A 129 0.50 -7.53 15.84
CA TYR A 129 1.32 -7.74 14.64
C TYR A 129 0.61 -8.56 13.55
N GLY A 130 -0.36 -9.41 13.91
CA GLY A 130 -1.04 -10.31 12.98
C GLY A 130 -2.25 -9.71 12.27
N MET A 131 -2.80 -8.58 12.76
CA MET A 131 -4.02 -7.97 12.20
C MET A 131 -3.83 -6.47 11.94
N PRO A 132 -2.93 -6.06 11.03
CA PRO A 132 -2.72 -4.66 10.73
C PRO A 132 -3.99 -4.01 10.15
N GLY A 133 -4.39 -2.86 10.70
CA GLY A 133 -5.57 -2.11 10.26
C GLY A 133 -6.92 -2.64 10.76
N ASP A 134 -6.91 -3.64 11.66
CA ASP A 134 -8.11 -4.19 12.28
C ASP A 134 -8.40 -3.50 13.63
N GLU A 135 -9.66 -3.48 14.06
CA GLU A 135 -10.07 -2.99 15.38
C GLU A 135 -9.37 -3.75 16.52
N MET A 136 -9.08 -5.03 16.29
CA MET A 136 -8.35 -5.86 17.24
C MET A 136 -6.91 -5.37 17.49
N GLN A 137 -6.25 -4.77 16.50
CA GLN A 137 -4.92 -4.18 16.68
C GLN A 137 -4.99 -2.97 17.62
N LEU A 138 -6.00 -2.12 17.47
CA LEU A 138 -6.23 -0.97 18.35
C LEU A 138 -6.55 -1.43 19.78
N ALA A 139 -7.44 -2.42 19.93
CA ALA A 139 -7.77 -2.99 21.24
C ALA A 139 -6.54 -3.55 21.95
N ALA A 140 -5.69 -4.30 21.23
CA ALA A 140 -4.45 -4.86 21.77
C ALA A 140 -3.45 -3.76 22.16
N ALA A 141 -3.30 -2.73 21.32
CA ALA A 141 -2.43 -1.58 21.61
C ALA A 141 -2.87 -0.84 22.87
N GLY A 142 -4.19 -0.61 23.03
CA GLY A 142 -4.75 0.04 24.22
C GLY A 142 -4.47 -0.76 25.50
N GLU A 143 -4.66 -2.07 25.46
CA GLU A 143 -4.36 -2.94 26.60
C GLU A 143 -2.87 -3.03 26.92
N LEU A 144 -2.00 -3.07 25.91
CA LEU A 144 -0.54 -3.00 26.11
C LEU A 144 -0.14 -1.66 26.75
N TYR A 145 -0.70 -0.55 26.27
CA TYR A 145 -0.44 0.78 26.81
C TYR A 145 -0.88 0.89 28.28
N ARG A 146 -2.05 0.35 28.63
CA ARG A 146 -2.58 0.27 30.00
C ARG A 146 -1.69 -0.55 30.93
N ARG A 147 -1.01 -1.57 30.39
CA ARG A 147 -0.01 -2.40 31.12
C ARG A 147 1.37 -1.75 31.21
N GLY A 148 1.53 -0.52 30.73
CA GLY A 148 2.78 0.24 30.78
C GLY A 148 3.73 -0.01 29.60
N TRP A 149 3.31 -0.79 28.60
CA TRP A 149 4.08 -0.95 27.38
C TRP A 149 4.02 0.35 26.54
N ARG A 150 5.12 0.68 25.87
CA ARG A 150 5.24 1.83 24.98
C ARG A 150 5.77 1.38 23.64
N TYR A 151 5.09 1.78 22.57
CA TYR A 151 5.49 1.42 21.23
C TYR A 151 6.49 2.43 20.69
N HIS A 152 7.58 1.95 20.10
CA HIS A 152 8.60 2.79 19.48
C HIS A 152 8.40 2.77 17.96
N MET A 153 8.06 3.91 17.38
CA MET A 153 7.61 4.02 15.98
C MET A 153 8.68 3.57 14.98
N ASP A 154 9.94 3.98 15.18
CA ASP A 154 11.01 3.70 14.20
C ASP A 154 11.49 2.24 14.23
N SER A 155 11.46 1.62 15.41
CA SER A 155 11.92 0.23 15.57
C SER A 155 10.77 -0.77 15.42
N MET A 156 9.53 -0.28 15.49
CA MET A 156 8.30 -1.07 15.47
C MET A 156 8.33 -2.18 16.54
N VAL A 157 8.70 -1.82 17.77
CA VAL A 157 8.84 -2.71 18.92
C VAL A 157 8.24 -2.06 20.16
N TRP A 158 7.63 -2.88 21.02
CA TRP A 158 7.11 -2.48 22.32
C TRP A 158 8.17 -2.61 23.41
N PHE A 159 8.26 -1.60 24.28
CA PHE A 159 9.14 -1.55 25.43
C PHE A 159 8.36 -1.40 26.74
N LEU A 160 8.85 -2.03 27.81
CA LEU A 160 8.31 -1.95 29.15
C LEU A 160 9.46 -1.65 30.13
N PRO A 161 9.40 -0.57 30.93
CA PRO A 161 10.43 -0.30 31.94
C PRO A 161 10.53 -1.43 32.96
N ASP A 162 11.74 -1.73 33.42
CA ASP A 162 11.96 -2.69 34.50
C ASP A 162 11.32 -2.15 35.79
N GLY A 163 10.36 -2.89 36.36
CA GLY A 163 9.67 -2.48 37.58
C GLY A 163 10.59 -2.42 38.80
N ALA A 164 11.73 -3.12 38.79
CA ALA A 164 12.70 -3.10 39.88
C ALA A 164 13.62 -1.86 39.84
N GLN A 165 13.81 -1.26 38.67
CA GLN A 165 14.71 -0.12 38.46
C GLN A 165 14.00 0.92 37.59
N PRO A 166 13.43 1.98 38.18
CA PRO A 166 12.75 3.00 37.41
C PRO A 166 13.75 3.66 36.45
N PRO A 167 13.36 3.91 35.19
CA PRO A 167 14.23 4.57 34.24
C PRO A 167 14.50 6.01 34.68
N MET A 168 15.69 6.52 34.36
CA MET A 168 16.02 7.92 34.50
C MET A 168 15.26 8.73 33.46
N VAL A 169 14.19 9.38 33.89
CA VAL A 169 13.36 10.24 33.04
C VAL A 169 13.99 11.63 32.95
N HIS A 170 14.28 12.06 31.71
CA HIS A 170 14.69 13.41 31.37
C HIS A 170 13.56 14.06 30.54
N GLU A 171 13.64 15.37 30.29
CA GLU A 171 12.59 16.09 29.54
C GLU A 171 12.29 15.51 28.15
N ARG A 172 13.31 14.94 27.47
CA ARG A 172 13.19 14.45 26.09
C ARG A 172 13.42 12.96 25.90
N TYR A 173 13.93 12.29 26.92
CA TYR A 173 14.26 10.87 26.81
C TYR A 173 14.22 10.17 28.16
N GLN A 174 14.05 8.86 28.13
CA GLN A 174 14.11 7.99 29.29
C GLN A 174 15.26 7.01 29.09
N GLN A 175 16.16 6.90 30.07
CA GLN A 175 17.27 5.96 30.00
C GLN A 175 17.19 4.95 31.13
N GLY A 176 17.34 3.66 30.83
CA GLY A 176 17.28 2.63 31.85
C GLY A 176 17.30 1.23 31.29
N LYS A 177 16.90 0.28 32.12
CA LYS A 177 16.72 -1.11 31.73
C LYS A 177 15.28 -1.31 31.29
N PHE A 178 15.10 -1.85 30.08
CA PHE A 178 13.79 -2.08 29.49
C PHE A 178 13.65 -3.53 29.04
N HIS A 179 12.46 -4.07 29.27
CA HIS A 179 11.99 -5.26 28.57
C HIS A 179 11.49 -4.86 27.19
N TYR A 180 11.65 -5.75 26.22
CA TYR A 180 11.08 -5.56 24.89
C TYR A 180 10.52 -6.88 24.37
N TRP A 181 9.59 -6.80 23.42
CA TRP A 181 9.08 -8.00 22.75
C TRP A 181 9.89 -8.30 21.48
N ASP A 182 10.55 -9.46 21.44
CA ASP A 182 11.26 -9.92 20.26
C ASP A 182 10.28 -10.62 19.30
N LYS A 183 9.93 -9.95 18.21
CA LYS A 183 9.00 -10.47 17.19
C LYS A 183 9.52 -11.70 16.44
N ALA A 184 10.85 -11.86 16.32
CA ALA A 184 11.43 -12.98 15.59
C ALA A 184 11.51 -14.24 16.46
N LYS A 185 11.82 -14.09 17.75
CA LYS A 185 11.90 -15.19 18.71
C LYS A 185 10.61 -15.45 19.47
N TRP A 186 9.63 -14.55 19.35
CA TRP A 186 8.36 -14.58 20.06
C TRP A 186 8.51 -14.68 21.59
N CYS A 187 9.42 -13.89 22.15
CA CYS A 187 9.71 -13.92 23.58
C CYS A 187 10.07 -12.54 24.13
N ARG A 188 9.97 -12.39 25.46
CA ARG A 188 10.39 -11.18 26.15
C ARG A 188 11.91 -11.14 26.26
N GLY A 189 12.51 -10.12 25.65
CA GLY A 189 13.93 -9.80 25.79
C GLY A 189 14.19 -8.72 26.84
N VAL A 190 15.46 -8.54 27.18
CA VAL A 190 15.94 -7.47 28.06
C VAL A 190 16.98 -6.65 27.30
N ARG A 191 16.93 -5.33 27.46
CA ARG A 191 17.96 -4.39 27.02
C ARG A 191 18.42 -3.58 28.23
N ASP A 192 19.66 -3.80 28.60
CA ASP A 192 20.32 -3.00 29.62
C ASP A 192 20.76 -1.67 28.99
N SER A 193 20.50 -0.56 29.68
CA SER A 193 20.87 0.80 29.27
C SER A 193 20.33 1.25 27.89
N MET A 194 19.05 1.01 27.62
CA MET A 194 18.36 1.59 26.46
C MET A 194 17.95 3.04 26.75
N THR A 195 18.03 3.90 25.72
CA THR A 195 17.50 5.27 25.75
C THR A 195 16.29 5.35 24.82
N LEU A 196 15.12 5.68 25.37
CA LEU A 196 13.88 5.90 24.64
C LEU A 196 13.65 7.40 24.50
N ILE A 197 13.62 7.91 23.28
CA ILE A 197 13.30 9.32 23.02
C ILE A 197 11.79 9.48 23.04
N SER A 198 11.28 10.45 23.81
CA SER A 198 9.84 10.67 23.99
C SER A 198 9.12 10.88 22.66
N ASP A 199 9.74 11.61 21.73
CA ASP A 199 9.18 11.92 20.40
C ASP A 199 9.04 10.70 19.48
N GLN A 200 9.76 9.60 19.77
CA GLN A 200 9.71 8.35 19.01
C GLN A 200 8.71 7.34 19.59
N LEU A 201 8.15 7.65 20.76
CA LEU A 201 7.16 6.80 21.42
C LEU A 201 5.76 7.20 20.96
N GLU A 202 4.96 6.20 20.62
CA GLU A 202 3.56 6.41 20.33
C GLU A 202 2.77 6.72 21.62
N GLY A 203 1.84 7.66 21.52
CA GLY A 203 0.93 8.02 22.59
C GLY A 203 -0.13 6.95 22.86
N GLU A 204 -1.09 7.28 23.72
CA GLU A 204 -2.24 6.41 23.95
C GLU A 204 -3.03 6.25 22.64
N PRO A 205 -3.34 5.01 22.20
CA PRO A 205 -4.09 4.79 20.98
C PRO A 205 -5.53 5.29 21.14
N GLU A 206 -6.01 6.06 20.18
CA GLU A 206 -7.39 6.57 20.16
C GLU A 206 -8.36 5.43 19.81
N LEU A 207 -8.96 4.84 20.84
CA LEU A 207 -10.00 3.83 20.67
C LEU A 207 -11.30 4.48 20.19
N PRO A 208 -12.07 3.87 19.28
CA PRO A 208 -13.42 4.33 18.97
C PRO A 208 -14.35 4.28 20.20
N ASP A 209 -15.34 5.18 20.27
CA ASP A 209 -16.24 5.30 21.44
C ASP A 209 -16.97 3.99 21.81
N PHE A 210 -17.31 3.16 20.82
CA PHE A 210 -17.96 1.87 21.07
C PHE A 210 -17.05 0.87 21.80
N MET A 211 -15.73 1.01 21.66
CA MET A 211 -14.74 0.19 22.35
C MET A 211 -14.42 0.74 23.75
N LYS A 212 -14.41 2.07 23.94
CA LYS A 212 -14.20 2.72 25.25
C LYS A 212 -15.25 2.31 26.29
N ARG A 213 -16.49 2.06 25.86
CA ARG A 213 -17.61 1.66 26.75
C ARG A 213 -17.50 0.23 27.28
N ALA A 214 -16.55 -0.56 26.79
CA ALA A 214 -16.35 -1.94 27.19
C ALA A 214 -15.07 -2.19 28.01
N ALA A 215 -14.29 -1.14 28.27
CA ALA A 215 -13.08 -1.18 29.10
C ALA A 215 -13.40 -0.94 30.58
#